data_AF-A0A1F9MVY1-F1
#
_entry.id   AF-A0A1F9MVY1-F1
#
_cell.length_a   1.000
_cell.length_b   1.000
_cell.length_c   1.000
_cell.angle_alpha   90.00
_cell.angle_beta   90.00
_cell.angle_gamma   90.00
#
_symmetry.space_group_name_H-M   'P 1'
#
loop_
_entity.id
_entity.type
_entity.pdbx_description
1 polymer ?
#
loop_
_entity_poly.entity_id
_entity_poly.type
_entity_poly.pdbx_seq_one_letter_code
_entity_poly.pdbx_strand_id
1 'polypeptide(L)'
;MRDQSDDEHLRDSVDGRVGNDVDDSVGNGACVNDDGDNAYVDETYVGEAADVNNGLLEAKKSRVLKFTIGGFAAVMLLLMVASIHLSTLDVSFGSMVFGSKALWLGHCAGFRVAAYDPRGYDLVGPVAARMSLRDDSGVLLTVEGIGATVAELRIDVPDSLVGEAFLDVEVETPLGGDSLFIPVFGSGTPAPLKGSIASHLEVYARNAPPPKGPTRVALYPRGGQLVSGLENMVSARLVHEGKPLATSIDTDAFGIHTESDLSGVFHFPFTPMPPPAPLSFNIGGTDGISDERKIEIPLEVASAGVLLEVAPRGFAEPGGDLKINVRTLPFADNTVRLDVWAGGTLLLAASQSTEDRTLNMDIGLPADVDGFIRIEASRNLGDESSRSTQLLWVSKDPPAQAAQEALDALSNLAGTDPIIDAARAAEGEARVELTRMALTRYVPATSGAPVIASTLSSRTAAVDSRKSSLRFGLHSLFVLTVLLGLGLIVGWVIRHQINVKRGFRQVMEEGIAAGEDIDTAAMHRLARISHLYDLVLALAAVGLIAYGILMLMLRIRWEW
;
A
#
# COMPACT_ATOMS: atom_id res chain seq x y z
N MET A 1 53.21 8.35 -17.32
CA MET A 1 53.78 8.38 -15.95
C MET A 1 53.17 7.18 -15.22
N ARG A 2 53.87 6.04 -15.28
CA ARG A 2 54.51 5.28 -14.17
C ARG A 2 53.49 4.60 -13.24
N ASP A 3 53.57 3.33 -12.83
CA ASP A 3 54.36 2.11 -13.11
C ASP A 3 53.70 1.01 -12.21
N GLN A 4 53.47 -0.25 -12.65
CA GLN A 4 54.22 -1.50 -12.30
C GLN A 4 54.41 -1.76 -10.78
N SER A 5 54.34 -2.97 -10.19
CA SER A 5 54.54 -4.39 -10.57
C SER A 5 54.21 -5.26 -9.31
N ASP A 6 53.56 -6.43 -9.42
CA ASP A 6 54.07 -7.83 -9.43
C ASP A 6 54.67 -8.43 -8.12
N ASP A 7 54.27 -9.69 -7.87
CA ASP A 7 55.02 -10.85 -7.32
C ASP A 7 55.49 -10.89 -5.85
N GLU A 8 55.75 -12.03 -5.19
CA GLU A 8 55.37 -13.46 -5.23
C GLU A 8 56.07 -14.11 -4.00
N HIS A 9 55.65 -15.31 -3.59
CA HIS A 9 56.41 -16.37 -2.89
C HIS A 9 56.83 -16.36 -1.40
N LEU A 10 56.45 -17.45 -0.69
CA LEU A 10 57.29 -18.50 -0.02
C LEU A 10 56.37 -19.29 0.95
N ARG A 11 55.96 -20.56 0.73
CA ARG A 11 56.65 -21.86 0.84
C ARG A 11 57.54 -22.04 2.07
N ASP A 12 57.16 -22.97 2.95
CA ASP A 12 58.09 -23.97 3.47
C ASP A 12 57.39 -25.30 3.84
N SER A 13 58.16 -26.36 3.73
CA SER A 13 57.83 -27.79 3.65
C SER A 13 58.54 -28.59 4.75
N VAL A 14 58.00 -29.73 5.21
CA VAL A 14 58.82 -30.88 5.66
C VAL A 14 58.11 -32.22 5.37
N ASP A 15 58.90 -33.13 4.80
CA ASP A 15 58.66 -34.49 4.32
C ASP A 15 58.44 -35.59 5.38
N GLY A 16 57.95 -36.74 4.91
CA GLY A 16 58.10 -38.04 5.57
C GLY A 16 57.64 -39.20 4.68
N ARG A 17 58.55 -39.73 3.84
CA ARG A 17 58.40 -40.85 2.89
C ARG A 17 59.13 -42.09 3.42
N VAL A 18 58.53 -43.29 3.32
CA VAL A 18 59.17 -44.63 3.04
C VAL A 18 58.01 -45.54 2.54
N GLY A 19 57.94 -46.11 1.32
CA GLY A 19 58.76 -47.18 0.71
C GLY A 19 58.37 -48.54 1.35
N ASN A 20 58.10 -49.70 0.73
CA ASN A 20 58.30 -50.34 -0.58
C ASN A 20 57.42 -51.62 -0.53
N ASP A 21 56.64 -51.97 -1.58
CA ASP A 21 56.96 -52.87 -2.71
C ASP A 21 57.02 -54.40 -2.42
N VAL A 22 56.50 -55.12 -3.43
CA VAL A 22 56.72 -56.52 -3.88
C VAL A 22 55.89 -57.62 -3.16
N ASP A 23 54.85 -58.20 -3.77
CA ASP A 23 54.72 -59.13 -4.92
C ASP A 23 54.93 -60.62 -4.61
N ASP A 24 54.04 -61.39 -5.23
CA ASP A 24 54.21 -62.73 -5.80
C ASP A 24 54.07 -64.04 -4.97
N SER A 25 52.89 -64.64 -5.17
CA SER A 25 52.69 -65.83 -6.04
C SER A 25 52.76 -67.27 -5.46
N VAL A 26 51.70 -68.02 -5.82
CA VAL A 26 51.67 -69.43 -6.27
C VAL A 26 51.93 -70.55 -5.27
N GLY A 27 51.00 -71.52 -5.20
CA GLY A 27 51.33 -72.87 -4.74
C GLY A 27 50.14 -73.78 -4.44
N ASN A 28 49.69 -74.52 -5.46
CA ASN A 28 48.84 -75.71 -5.34
C ASN A 28 49.38 -76.73 -4.32
N GLY A 29 48.47 -77.48 -3.69
CA GLY A 29 48.83 -78.70 -2.97
C GLY A 29 47.63 -79.38 -2.32
N ALA A 30 46.90 -80.18 -3.09
CA ALA A 30 45.98 -81.18 -2.56
C ALA A 30 46.78 -82.39 -2.07
N CYS A 31 46.56 -82.82 -0.83
CA CYS A 31 46.78 -84.19 -0.37
C CYS A 31 45.74 -84.53 0.71
N VAL A 32 45.07 -85.64 0.46
CA VAL A 32 44.20 -86.41 1.33
C VAL A 32 44.99 -86.93 2.54
N ASN A 33 44.38 -86.93 3.73
CA ASN A 33 44.39 -88.11 4.59
C ASN A 33 43.17 -88.11 5.52
N ASP A 34 42.46 -89.22 5.40
CA ASP A 34 41.60 -89.85 6.40
C ASP A 34 42.32 -89.92 7.75
N ASP A 35 41.64 -89.56 8.82
CA ASP A 35 41.61 -90.33 10.06
C ASP A 35 40.47 -89.82 10.91
N GLY A 36 39.55 -90.73 11.23
CA GLY A 36 38.42 -90.46 12.09
C GLY A 36 38.86 -90.22 13.52
N ASP A 37 38.19 -89.29 14.19
CA ASP A 37 37.89 -89.47 15.59
C ASP A 37 36.65 -88.66 15.99
N ASN A 38 35.79 -89.35 16.74
CA ASN A 38 34.55 -88.83 17.32
C ASN A 38 34.85 -87.65 18.25
N ALA A 39 34.52 -86.44 17.80
CA ALA A 39 34.40 -85.29 18.68
C ALA A 39 32.91 -85.01 18.91
N TYR A 40 32.49 -85.29 20.14
CA TYR A 40 31.24 -84.82 20.73
C TYR A 40 30.99 -83.35 20.37
N VAL A 41 29.93 -83.08 19.62
CA VAL A 41 29.42 -81.72 19.43
C VAL A 41 28.74 -81.32 20.74
N ASP A 42 29.41 -80.45 21.49
CA ASP A 42 28.82 -79.76 22.63
C ASP A 42 27.76 -78.77 22.08
N GLU A 43 26.49 -79.08 22.30
CA GLU A 43 25.32 -78.29 21.84
C GLU A 43 25.27 -76.89 22.46
N THR A 44 26.21 -76.52 23.34
CA THR A 44 26.29 -75.20 23.95
C THR A 44 26.84 -74.11 23.02
N TYR A 45 27.54 -74.43 21.93
CA TYR A 45 28.17 -73.42 21.05
C TYR A 45 27.28 -72.94 19.87
N VAL A 46 26.15 -73.58 19.61
CA VAL A 46 25.20 -73.17 18.54
C VAL A 46 24.17 -72.15 19.04
N GLY A 47 23.91 -72.11 20.35
CA GLY A 47 23.05 -71.10 20.97
C GLY A 47 23.61 -69.68 20.88
N GLU A 48 24.91 -69.50 21.11
CA GLU A 48 25.56 -68.18 21.10
C GLU A 48 25.62 -67.55 19.70
N ALA A 49 25.83 -68.35 18.63
CA ALA A 49 25.85 -67.84 17.26
C ALA A 49 24.46 -67.45 16.74
N ALA A 50 23.40 -68.14 17.18
CA ALA A 50 22.01 -67.81 16.85
C ALA A 50 21.54 -66.53 17.58
N ASP A 51 21.93 -66.36 18.85
CA ASP A 51 21.62 -65.17 19.64
C ASP A 51 22.36 -63.91 19.15
N VAL A 52 23.62 -64.03 18.72
CA VAL A 52 24.36 -62.91 18.13
C VAL A 52 23.75 -62.48 16.78
N ASN A 53 23.30 -63.43 15.95
CA ASN A 53 22.68 -63.12 14.65
C ASN A 53 21.26 -62.52 14.81
N ASN A 54 20.49 -63.00 15.80
CA ASN A 54 19.20 -62.42 16.17
C ASN A 54 19.36 -60.99 16.75
N GLY A 55 20.36 -60.77 17.62
CA GLY A 55 20.69 -59.44 18.15
C GLY A 55 21.13 -58.44 17.07
N LEU A 56 21.88 -58.88 16.06
CA LEU A 56 22.26 -58.06 14.89
C LEU A 56 21.06 -57.73 13.99
N LEU A 57 20.11 -58.65 13.84
CA LEU A 57 18.86 -58.42 13.10
C LEU A 57 17.92 -57.46 13.85
N GLU A 58 17.84 -57.56 15.17
CA GLU A 58 17.08 -56.62 16.01
C GLU A 58 17.71 -55.24 16.06
N ALA A 59 19.04 -55.15 16.15
CA ALA A 59 19.77 -53.88 16.06
C ALA A 59 19.62 -53.20 14.69
N LYS A 60 19.63 -53.97 13.59
CA LYS A 60 19.33 -53.44 12.23
C LYS A 60 17.88 -52.97 12.12
N LYS A 61 16.90 -53.72 12.64
CA LYS A 61 15.48 -53.34 12.63
C LYS A 61 15.22 -52.09 13.47
N SER A 62 15.86 -51.96 14.63
CA SER A 62 15.80 -50.77 15.50
C SER A 62 16.41 -49.54 14.83
N ARG A 63 17.51 -49.69 14.10
CA ARG A 63 18.10 -48.61 13.28
C ARG A 63 17.16 -48.15 12.18
N VAL A 64 16.59 -49.06 11.40
CA VAL A 64 15.64 -48.70 10.32
C VAL A 64 14.45 -47.92 10.88
N LEU A 65 13.86 -48.38 12.00
CA LEU A 65 12.74 -47.68 12.64
C LEU A 65 13.12 -46.25 13.09
N LYS A 66 14.28 -46.08 13.74
CA LYS A 66 14.78 -44.76 14.16
C LYS A 66 15.05 -43.85 12.96
N PHE A 67 15.60 -44.38 11.86
CA PHE A 67 15.79 -43.64 10.62
C PHE A 67 14.46 -43.23 9.97
N THR A 68 13.45 -44.10 9.99
CA THR A 68 12.11 -43.78 9.46
C THR A 68 11.41 -42.71 10.30
N ILE A 69 11.46 -42.81 11.63
CA ILE A 69 10.89 -41.79 12.54
C ILE A 69 11.63 -40.46 12.39
N GLY A 70 12.97 -40.48 12.36
CA GLY A 70 13.80 -39.30 12.15
C GLY A 70 13.55 -38.64 10.79
N GLY A 71 13.44 -39.43 9.73
CA GLY A 71 13.10 -38.95 8.38
C GLY A 71 11.71 -38.31 8.33
N PHE A 72 10.72 -38.92 8.99
CA PHE A 72 9.37 -38.39 9.04
C PHE A 72 9.28 -37.07 9.83
N ALA A 73 9.95 -36.99 10.98
CA ALA A 73 10.05 -35.75 11.76
C ALA A 73 10.73 -34.62 10.96
N ALA A 74 11.78 -34.94 10.19
CA ALA A 74 12.45 -33.99 9.32
C ALA A 74 11.52 -33.46 8.20
N VAL A 75 10.74 -34.33 7.56
CA VAL A 75 9.75 -33.92 6.54
C VAL A 75 8.67 -33.03 7.14
N MET A 76 8.15 -33.37 8.32
CA MET A 76 7.15 -32.55 9.01
C MET A 76 7.69 -31.16 9.37
N LEU A 77 8.93 -31.08 9.85
CA LEU A 77 9.61 -29.81 10.13
C LEU A 77 9.78 -28.97 8.86
N LEU A 78 10.20 -29.60 7.75
CA LEU A 78 10.35 -28.92 6.46
C LEU A 78 9.00 -28.38 5.95
N LEU A 79 7.90 -29.13 6.10
CA LEU A 79 6.56 -28.66 5.73
C LEU A 79 6.09 -27.50 6.61
N MET A 80 6.41 -27.50 7.91
CA MET A 80 6.13 -26.38 8.81
C MET A 80 6.94 -25.13 8.42
N VAL A 81 8.25 -25.28 8.17
CA VAL A 81 9.12 -24.17 7.74
C VAL A 81 8.66 -23.61 6.40
N ALA A 82 8.32 -24.47 5.43
CA ALA A 82 7.76 -24.05 4.14
C ALA A 82 6.44 -23.27 4.31
N SER A 83 5.56 -23.70 5.22
CA SER A 83 4.32 -22.99 5.54
C SER A 83 4.56 -21.62 6.17
N ILE A 84 5.57 -21.50 7.04
CA ILE A 84 6.01 -20.21 7.61
C ILE A 84 6.54 -19.30 6.50
N HIS A 85 7.46 -19.76 5.65
CA HIS A 85 7.97 -18.95 4.55
C HIS A 85 6.89 -18.54 3.54
N LEU A 86 5.90 -19.39 3.31
CA LEU A 86 4.78 -19.08 2.42
C LEU A 86 3.90 -17.95 2.98
N SER A 87 3.71 -17.92 4.30
CA SER A 87 2.94 -16.86 4.97
C SER A 87 3.61 -15.48 4.87
N THR A 88 4.94 -15.45 4.66
CA THR A 88 5.73 -14.21 4.52
C THR A 88 5.91 -13.75 3.07
N LEU A 89 5.39 -14.49 2.09
CA LEU A 89 5.35 -14.01 0.70
C LEU A 89 4.48 -12.76 0.67
N ASP A 90 4.93 -11.65 0.12
CA ASP A 90 4.07 -10.49 -0.11
C ASP A 90 4.29 -9.96 -1.52
N VAL A 91 3.42 -9.05 -1.93
CA VAL A 91 3.65 -8.26 -3.14
C VAL A 91 4.89 -7.40 -2.89
N SER A 92 5.85 -7.45 -3.81
CA SER A 92 7.07 -6.65 -3.70
C SER A 92 6.81 -5.16 -3.91
N PHE A 93 5.92 -4.81 -4.85
CA PHE A 93 5.46 -3.44 -5.10
C PHE A 93 4.21 -3.43 -6.00
N GLY A 94 3.50 -2.31 -6.01
CA GLY A 94 2.45 -2.00 -6.99
C GLY A 94 2.61 -0.60 -7.58
N SER A 95 2.29 -0.46 -8.86
CA SER A 95 2.38 0.82 -9.57
C SER A 95 0.99 1.46 -9.64
N MET A 96 0.94 2.78 -9.52
CA MET A 96 -0.28 3.58 -9.67
C MET A 96 -0.04 4.69 -10.67
N VAL A 97 -1.03 4.91 -11.53
CA VAL A 97 -1.05 5.97 -12.52
C VAL A 97 -2.16 6.93 -12.15
N PHE A 98 -1.80 8.20 -11.97
CA PHE A 98 -2.71 9.29 -11.63
C PHE A 98 -2.87 10.22 -12.84
N GLY A 99 -4.11 10.58 -13.16
CA GLY A 99 -4.38 11.49 -14.27
C GLY A 99 -5.85 11.55 -14.66
N SER A 100 -6.14 11.89 -15.92
CA SER A 100 -7.50 11.83 -16.49
C SER A 100 -7.57 10.80 -17.61
N LYS A 101 -8.68 10.05 -17.68
CA LYS A 101 -8.97 9.18 -18.82
C LYS A 101 -9.51 9.94 -20.03
N ALA A 102 -10.13 11.09 -19.77
CA ALA A 102 -10.48 12.05 -20.80
C ALA A 102 -9.23 12.82 -21.21
N LEU A 103 -8.97 12.88 -22.51
CA LEU A 103 -7.90 13.63 -23.12
C LEU A 103 -8.50 14.74 -23.98
N TRP A 104 -7.94 15.94 -23.91
CA TRP A 104 -8.35 17.05 -24.76
C TRP A 104 -7.49 17.04 -26.03
N LEU A 105 -8.12 16.81 -27.17
CA LEU A 105 -7.45 16.73 -28.47
C LEU A 105 -6.73 18.05 -28.80
N GLY A 106 -5.50 17.96 -29.29
CA GLY A 106 -4.66 19.11 -29.62
C GLY A 106 -3.88 19.69 -28.43
N HIS A 107 -4.06 19.13 -27.22
CA HIS A 107 -3.52 19.67 -25.98
C HIS A 107 -2.64 18.69 -25.23
N CYS A 108 -1.86 19.20 -24.27
CA CYS A 108 -1.06 18.38 -23.36
C CYS A 108 -1.95 17.76 -22.27
N ALA A 109 -1.76 16.46 -22.02
CA ALA A 109 -2.32 15.74 -20.88
C ALA A 109 -1.21 15.42 -19.87
N GLY A 110 -1.45 15.74 -18.59
CA GLY A 110 -0.53 15.47 -17.49
C GLY A 110 -0.82 14.14 -16.80
N PHE A 111 0.23 13.41 -16.42
CA PHE A 111 0.13 12.17 -15.66
C PHE A 111 1.23 12.08 -14.60
N ARG A 112 0.93 11.36 -13.51
CA ARG A 112 1.94 10.91 -12.54
C ARG A 112 1.96 9.41 -12.44
N VAL A 113 3.15 8.85 -12.30
CA VAL A 113 3.36 7.43 -12.08
C VAL A 113 4.16 7.26 -10.80
N ALA A 114 3.62 6.49 -9.86
CA ALA A 114 4.27 6.18 -8.59
C ALA A 114 4.30 4.67 -8.36
N ALA A 115 5.33 4.21 -7.68
CA ALA A 115 5.46 2.84 -7.22
C ALA A 115 5.43 2.80 -5.68
N TYR A 116 4.62 1.91 -5.13
CA TYR A 116 4.38 1.78 -3.69
C TYR A 116 4.81 0.41 -3.18
N ASP A 117 5.43 0.41 -1.99
CA ASP A 117 5.62 -0.80 -1.20
C ASP A 117 4.34 -1.06 -0.39
N PRO A 118 3.62 -2.18 -0.62
CA PRO A 118 2.42 -2.52 0.14
C PRO A 118 2.65 -2.74 1.63
N ARG A 119 3.90 -2.95 2.09
CA ARG A 119 4.23 -3.20 3.51
C ARG A 119 4.21 -1.96 4.38
N GLY A 120 4.40 -0.77 3.77
CA GLY A 120 4.46 0.50 4.50
C GLY A 120 3.65 1.63 3.86
N TYR A 121 3.07 1.42 2.67
CA TYR A 121 2.59 2.49 1.79
C TYR A 121 3.65 3.55 1.47
N ASP A 122 4.93 3.20 1.67
CA ASP A 122 6.05 4.05 1.34
C ASP A 122 6.25 4.07 -0.18
N LEU A 123 6.60 5.24 -0.69
CA LEU A 123 6.97 5.42 -2.09
C LEU A 123 8.33 4.77 -2.31
N VAL A 124 8.39 3.74 -3.16
CA VAL A 124 9.65 3.13 -3.61
C VAL A 124 10.28 3.97 -4.72
N GLY A 125 9.45 4.77 -5.42
CA GLY A 125 9.85 5.61 -6.54
C GLY A 125 10.13 4.80 -7.82
N PRO A 126 9.69 5.26 -9.00
CA PRO A 126 10.11 4.67 -10.26
C PRO A 126 11.55 5.07 -10.58
N VAL A 127 12.39 4.12 -10.99
CA VAL A 127 13.69 4.42 -11.63
C VAL A 127 13.44 5.10 -12.97
N ALA A 128 12.45 4.59 -13.71
CA ALA A 128 11.96 5.17 -14.95
C ALA A 128 10.47 4.80 -15.11
N ALA A 129 9.72 5.67 -15.77
CA ALA A 129 8.40 5.36 -16.29
C ALA A 129 8.34 5.76 -17.76
N ARG A 130 7.86 4.88 -18.62
CA ARG A 130 7.58 5.17 -20.03
C ARG A 130 6.08 5.09 -20.24
N MET A 131 5.52 6.06 -20.94
CA MET A 131 4.11 6.08 -21.30
C MET A 131 3.98 6.25 -22.81
N SER A 132 3.26 5.34 -23.45
CA SER A 132 2.97 5.40 -24.87
C SER A 132 1.48 5.54 -25.11
N LEU A 133 1.08 6.58 -25.86
CA LEU A 133 -0.28 6.73 -26.37
C LEU A 133 -0.42 5.92 -27.66
N ARG A 134 -1.41 5.05 -27.70
CA ARG A 134 -1.68 4.14 -28.81
C ARG A 134 -3.14 4.18 -29.24
N ASP A 135 -3.35 3.97 -30.52
CA ASP A 135 -4.66 3.73 -31.12
C ASP A 135 -4.60 2.49 -32.03
N ASP A 136 -5.66 2.22 -32.79
CA ASP A 136 -5.74 1.10 -33.74
C ASP A 136 -4.66 1.16 -34.84
N SER A 137 -4.08 2.34 -35.10
CA SER A 137 -3.04 2.54 -36.11
C SER A 137 -1.63 2.23 -35.59
N GLY A 138 -1.44 2.23 -34.26
CA GLY A 138 -0.18 1.87 -33.61
C GLY A 138 0.17 2.80 -32.46
N VAL A 139 1.48 3.02 -32.27
CA VAL A 139 2.00 3.97 -31.28
C VAL A 139 2.04 5.36 -31.89
N LEU A 140 1.33 6.31 -31.28
CA LEU A 140 1.27 7.70 -31.73
C LEU A 140 2.37 8.53 -31.09
N LEU A 141 2.59 8.35 -29.79
CA LEU A 141 3.59 9.08 -29.02
C LEU A 141 4.12 8.21 -27.89
N THR A 142 5.40 8.38 -27.56
CA THR A 142 6.02 7.80 -26.37
C THR A 142 6.77 8.89 -25.62
N VAL A 143 6.58 8.92 -24.31
CA VAL A 143 7.26 9.83 -23.39
C VAL A 143 7.87 9.06 -22.24
N GLU A 144 9.00 9.55 -21.73
CA GLU A 144 9.71 8.96 -20.61
C GLU A 144 9.84 9.99 -19.50
N GLY A 145 9.59 9.54 -18.27
CA GLY A 145 9.72 10.31 -17.05
C GLY A 145 10.67 9.59 -16.09
N ILE A 146 11.54 10.36 -15.46
CA ILE A 146 12.43 9.88 -14.40
C ILE A 146 12.09 10.69 -13.14
N GLY A 147 11.97 10.04 -12.00
CA GLY A 147 11.68 10.76 -10.76
C GLY A 147 11.97 9.94 -9.52
N ALA A 148 12.62 10.53 -8.52
CA ALA A 148 13.05 9.84 -7.31
C ALA A 148 11.90 9.21 -6.50
N THR A 149 10.69 9.80 -6.57
CA THR A 149 9.50 9.32 -5.83
C THR A 149 8.28 9.16 -6.73
N VAL A 150 8.14 10.04 -7.72
CA VAL A 150 7.04 10.03 -8.70
C VAL A 150 7.61 10.47 -10.04
N ALA A 151 7.28 9.76 -11.12
CA ALA A 151 7.59 10.18 -12.47
C ALA A 151 6.43 11.02 -13.02
N GLU A 152 6.75 12.21 -13.51
CA GLU A 152 5.82 13.10 -14.20
C GLU A 152 5.95 12.92 -15.70
N LEU A 153 4.81 12.73 -16.36
CA LEU A 153 4.74 12.51 -17.79
C LEU A 153 3.74 13.50 -18.39
N ARG A 154 4.10 14.03 -19.55
CA ARG A 154 3.28 14.97 -20.33
C ARG A 154 3.15 14.43 -21.73
N ILE A 155 1.92 14.23 -22.20
CA ILE A 155 1.61 13.67 -23.51
C ILE A 155 0.90 14.73 -24.32
N ASP A 156 1.48 15.13 -25.45
CA ASP A 156 0.81 15.97 -26.43
C ASP A 156 -0.21 15.11 -27.19
N VAL A 157 -1.49 15.37 -26.97
CA VAL A 157 -2.59 14.58 -27.53
C VAL A 157 -2.86 15.07 -28.95
N PRO A 158 -2.70 14.24 -29.99
CA PRO A 158 -2.88 14.68 -31.36
C PRO A 158 -4.37 14.89 -31.69
N ASP A 159 -4.69 15.88 -32.53
CA ASP A 159 -6.05 16.11 -33.05
C ASP A 159 -6.59 14.91 -33.84
N SER A 160 -5.69 14.09 -34.38
CA SER A 160 -6.00 12.90 -35.17
C SER A 160 -6.34 11.67 -34.33
N LEU A 161 -6.36 11.76 -33.00
CA LEU A 161 -6.74 10.64 -32.14
C LEU A 161 -8.24 10.32 -32.35
N VAL A 162 -8.53 9.22 -33.05
CA VAL A 162 -9.89 8.78 -33.38
C VAL A 162 -10.09 7.35 -32.89
N GLY A 163 -11.22 7.08 -32.23
CA GLY A 163 -11.59 5.73 -31.80
C GLY A 163 -11.14 5.38 -30.37
N GLU A 164 -10.99 4.08 -30.10
CA GLU A 164 -10.49 3.59 -28.80
C GLU A 164 -8.98 3.81 -28.73
N ALA A 165 -8.52 4.47 -27.66
CA ALA A 165 -7.11 4.74 -27.43
C ALA A 165 -6.67 4.17 -26.08
N PHE A 166 -5.39 3.87 -25.97
CA PHE A 166 -4.81 3.25 -24.78
C PHE A 166 -3.51 3.95 -24.40
N LEU A 167 -3.28 4.06 -23.10
CA LEU A 167 -1.96 4.36 -22.54
C LEU A 167 -1.30 3.05 -22.13
N ASP A 168 -0.17 2.75 -22.76
CA ASP A 168 0.74 1.69 -22.36
C ASP A 168 1.78 2.30 -21.43
N VAL A 169 1.71 1.98 -20.14
CA VAL A 169 2.61 2.50 -19.11
C VAL A 169 3.55 1.40 -18.67
N GLU A 170 4.85 1.57 -18.92
CA GLU A 170 5.91 0.71 -18.41
C GLU A 170 6.56 1.40 -17.21
N VAL A 171 6.69 0.71 -16.09
CA VAL A 171 7.29 1.23 -14.85
C VAL A 171 8.44 0.36 -14.45
N GLU A 172 9.63 0.95 -14.31
CA GLU A 172 10.82 0.28 -13.81
C GLU A 172 11.10 0.75 -12.38
N THR A 173 11.33 -0.21 -11.47
CA THR A 173 11.66 0.05 -10.07
C THR A 173 12.87 -0.79 -9.66
N PRO A 174 13.55 -0.48 -8.54
CA PRO A 174 14.62 -1.35 -8.03
C PRO A 174 14.13 -2.77 -7.67
N LEU A 175 12.82 -2.94 -7.50
CA LEU A 175 12.17 -4.20 -7.13
C LEU A 175 11.63 -4.98 -8.35
N GLY A 176 11.76 -4.43 -9.56
CA GLY A 176 11.34 -5.04 -10.82
C GLY A 176 10.52 -4.10 -11.73
N GLY A 177 10.02 -4.66 -12.83
CA GLY A 177 9.20 -3.94 -13.82
C GLY A 177 7.70 -4.20 -13.67
N ASP A 178 6.90 -3.28 -14.22
CA ASP A 178 5.44 -3.37 -14.28
C ASP A 178 4.91 -2.75 -15.57
N SER A 179 3.75 -3.20 -16.03
CA SER A 179 3.11 -2.67 -17.23
C SER A 179 1.61 -2.50 -17.01
N LEU A 180 1.06 -1.35 -17.39
CA LEU A 180 -0.36 -1.05 -17.31
C LEU A 180 -0.91 -0.68 -18.69
N PHE A 181 -2.11 -1.15 -18.99
CA PHE A 181 -2.87 -0.79 -20.18
C PHE A 181 -4.11 -0.03 -19.73
N ILE A 182 -4.22 1.25 -20.11
CA ILE A 182 -5.26 2.13 -19.59
C ILE A 182 -6.10 2.65 -20.77
N PRO A 183 -7.40 2.32 -20.85
CA PRO A 183 -8.26 2.90 -21.87
C PRO A 183 -8.46 4.38 -21.60
N VAL A 184 -8.28 5.18 -22.65
CA VAL A 184 -8.45 6.63 -22.66
C VAL A 184 -9.30 7.05 -23.85
N PHE A 185 -9.85 8.25 -23.78
CA PHE A 185 -10.75 8.77 -24.80
C PHE A 185 -10.43 10.23 -25.11
N GLY A 186 -10.23 10.52 -26.40
CA GLY A 186 -10.05 11.86 -26.92
C GLY A 186 -11.38 12.60 -27.06
N SER A 187 -11.40 13.88 -26.72
CA SER A 187 -12.54 14.78 -26.90
C SER A 187 -12.07 16.13 -27.43
N GLY A 188 -12.83 16.73 -28.36
CA GLY A 188 -12.54 18.06 -28.89
C GLY A 188 -12.71 19.19 -27.87
N THR A 189 -13.41 18.92 -26.76
CA THR A 189 -13.53 19.84 -25.62
C THR A 189 -13.10 19.15 -24.33
N PRO A 190 -12.65 19.90 -23.30
CA PRO A 190 -12.35 19.31 -22.00
C PRO A 190 -13.55 18.58 -21.42
N ALA A 191 -13.31 17.50 -20.67
CA ALA A 191 -14.36 16.84 -19.91
C ALA A 191 -15.07 17.81 -18.95
N PRO A 192 -16.36 17.60 -18.64
CA PRO A 192 -17.08 18.47 -17.73
C PRO A 192 -16.47 18.47 -16.32
N LEU A 193 -16.51 19.62 -15.66
CA LEU A 193 -16.09 19.78 -14.26
C LEU A 193 -16.98 18.92 -13.34
N LYS A 194 -16.36 18.24 -12.37
CA LYS A 194 -17.06 17.39 -11.39
C LYS A 194 -16.79 17.87 -9.97
N GLY A 195 -17.84 18.25 -9.27
CA GLY A 195 -17.77 18.67 -7.87
C GLY A 195 -19.12 19.17 -7.37
N SER A 196 -19.08 19.88 -6.25
CA SER A 196 -20.23 20.51 -5.62
C SER A 196 -19.88 21.91 -5.11
N ILE A 197 -20.90 22.68 -4.77
CA ILE A 197 -20.77 23.93 -4.02
C ILE A 197 -21.00 23.61 -2.55
N ALA A 198 -20.00 23.88 -1.72
CA ALA A 198 -20.17 23.73 -0.28
C ALA A 198 -21.03 24.86 0.28
N SER A 199 -22.03 24.50 1.09
CA SER A 199 -22.83 25.48 1.80
C SER A 199 -22.02 26.17 2.90
N HIS A 200 -22.30 27.45 3.18
CA HIS A 200 -21.62 28.25 4.22
C HIS A 200 -21.43 27.53 5.57
N LEU A 201 -22.34 26.62 5.93
CA LEU A 201 -22.31 25.86 7.17
C LEU A 201 -21.35 24.65 7.16
N GLU A 202 -21.04 24.09 5.99
CA GLU A 202 -20.28 22.84 5.89
C GLU A 202 -18.75 23.02 5.90
N VAL A 203 -18.25 24.23 5.67
CA VAL A 203 -16.80 24.49 5.56
C VAL A 203 -16.16 24.90 6.90
N TYR A 204 -16.96 25.31 7.89
CA TYR A 204 -16.41 25.92 9.12
C TYR A 204 -16.93 25.34 10.43
N ALA A 205 -18.02 24.57 10.41
CA ALA A 205 -18.47 23.81 11.56
C ALA A 205 -19.60 22.85 11.19
N ARG A 206 -19.28 21.57 10.94
CA ARG A 206 -20.30 20.51 10.80
C ARG A 206 -21.28 20.41 11.99
N ASN A 207 -20.97 21.07 13.11
CA ASN A 207 -21.72 20.99 14.38
C ASN A 207 -22.07 22.36 15.01
N ALA A 208 -21.84 23.50 14.36
CA ALA A 208 -22.25 24.78 14.94
C ALA A 208 -23.74 25.03 14.67
N PRO A 209 -24.52 25.48 15.67
CA PRO A 209 -25.87 25.95 15.40
C PRO A 209 -25.81 27.12 14.41
N PRO A 210 -26.74 27.21 13.44
CA PRO A 210 -26.77 28.33 12.52
C PRO A 210 -26.89 29.64 13.32
N PRO A 211 -26.18 30.71 12.92
CA PRO A 211 -26.18 31.96 13.66
C PRO A 211 -27.62 32.46 13.81
N LYS A 212 -28.06 32.61 15.07
CA LYS A 212 -29.37 33.17 15.41
C LYS A 212 -29.24 34.68 15.41
N GLY A 213 -29.91 35.35 14.48
CA GLY A 213 -29.95 36.80 14.44
C GLY A 213 -30.21 37.37 13.04
N PRO A 214 -30.58 38.65 12.95
CA PRO A 214 -30.76 39.34 11.69
C PRO A 214 -29.43 39.58 10.97
N THR A 215 -28.33 39.74 11.73
CA THR A 215 -26.99 39.96 11.18
C THR A 215 -26.23 38.65 11.00
N ARG A 216 -25.58 38.47 9.85
CA ARG A 216 -24.78 37.31 9.49
C ARG A 216 -23.49 37.77 8.82
N VAL A 217 -22.38 37.14 9.19
CA VAL A 217 -21.08 37.29 8.53
C VAL A 217 -20.70 35.94 7.94
N ALA A 218 -20.23 35.98 6.70
CA ALA A 218 -19.74 34.80 5.98
C ALA A 218 -18.31 34.99 5.51
N LEU A 219 -17.46 33.96 5.67
CA LEU A 219 -16.04 33.98 5.31
C LEU A 219 -15.76 33.20 4.03
N TYR A 220 -14.87 33.75 3.20
CA TYR A 220 -14.48 33.25 1.89
C TYR A 220 -12.95 33.40 1.74
N PRO A 221 -12.16 32.41 2.21
CA PRO A 221 -10.72 32.39 2.04
C PRO A 221 -10.36 32.32 0.56
N ARG A 222 -9.43 33.17 0.12
CA ARG A 222 -9.08 33.21 -1.30
C ARG A 222 -8.40 31.93 -1.81
N GLY A 223 -7.73 31.17 -0.94
CA GLY A 223 -7.15 29.87 -1.24
C GLY A 223 -8.12 28.68 -1.09
N GLY A 224 -9.43 28.95 -1.01
CA GLY A 224 -10.50 27.95 -0.78
C GLY A 224 -10.60 27.45 0.67
N GLN A 225 -9.54 27.60 1.46
CA GLN A 225 -9.46 27.15 2.85
C GLN A 225 -8.61 28.10 3.71
N LEU A 226 -8.70 27.95 5.04
CA LEU A 226 -7.82 28.62 6.00
C LEU A 226 -6.68 27.70 6.41
N VAL A 227 -5.44 28.17 6.29
CA VAL A 227 -4.23 27.42 6.64
C VAL A 227 -3.59 28.01 7.88
N SER A 228 -3.41 27.20 8.93
CA SER A 228 -2.80 27.63 10.19
C SER A 228 -1.35 28.10 9.99
N GLY A 229 -0.92 29.13 10.71
CA GLY A 229 0.46 29.60 10.71
C GLY A 229 0.93 30.27 9.41
N LEU A 230 0.06 30.39 8.40
CA LEU A 230 0.30 31.17 7.18
C LEU A 230 -0.70 32.33 7.12
N GLU A 231 -0.29 33.45 6.52
CA GLU A 231 -1.16 34.60 6.31
C GLU A 231 -2.11 34.33 5.14
N ASN A 232 -3.38 34.13 5.44
CA ASN A 232 -4.44 33.91 4.47
C ASN A 232 -5.07 35.26 4.12
N MET A 233 -5.37 35.50 2.84
CA MET A 233 -6.26 36.60 2.48
C MET A 233 -7.71 36.11 2.53
N VAL A 234 -8.54 36.76 3.33
CA VAL A 234 -9.95 36.40 3.55
C VAL A 234 -10.85 37.49 3.03
N SER A 235 -11.84 37.12 2.21
CA SER A 235 -12.98 37.99 1.90
C SER A 235 -14.12 37.63 2.84
N ALA A 236 -14.83 38.63 3.36
CA ALA A 236 -15.99 38.40 4.19
C ALA A 236 -17.18 39.21 3.70
N ARG A 237 -18.38 38.67 3.88
CA ARG A 237 -19.64 39.33 3.52
C ARG A 237 -20.53 39.48 4.73
N LEU A 238 -20.92 40.72 5.01
CA LEU A 238 -21.80 41.12 6.08
C LEU A 238 -23.21 41.42 5.55
N VAL A 239 -24.21 40.78 6.16
CA VAL A 239 -25.61 40.88 5.78
C VAL A 239 -26.45 41.12 7.02
N HIS A 240 -27.40 42.06 6.97
CA HIS A 240 -28.41 42.31 8.01
C HIS A 240 -29.82 42.20 7.41
N GLU A 241 -30.65 41.34 8.00
CA GLU A 241 -32.01 41.04 7.53
C GLU A 241 -32.05 40.61 6.05
N GLY A 242 -31.03 39.87 5.61
CA GLY A 242 -30.89 39.42 4.22
C GLY A 242 -30.34 40.47 3.25
N LYS A 243 -30.09 41.71 3.70
CA LYS A 243 -29.52 42.79 2.88
C LYS A 243 -28.05 43.05 3.20
N PRO A 244 -27.21 43.41 2.22
CA PRO A 244 -25.85 43.87 2.47
C PRO A 244 -25.81 45.00 3.49
N LEU A 245 -24.80 44.99 4.37
CA LEU A 245 -24.59 46.05 5.35
C LEU A 245 -23.20 46.67 5.15
N ALA A 246 -23.19 47.94 4.73
CA ALA A 246 -21.99 48.79 4.65
C ALA A 246 -21.79 49.46 6.02
N THR A 247 -20.72 49.13 6.73
CA THR A 247 -20.46 49.62 8.08
C THR A 247 -18.99 49.46 8.46
N SER A 248 -18.60 50.10 9.56
CA SER A 248 -17.29 49.94 10.17
C SER A 248 -17.25 48.64 11.00
N ILE A 249 -16.15 47.91 10.84
CA ILE A 249 -15.93 46.58 11.40
C ILE A 249 -14.63 46.63 12.18
N ASP A 250 -14.70 46.26 13.45
CA ASP A 250 -13.55 46.06 14.31
C ASP A 250 -13.42 44.58 14.69
N THR A 251 -12.20 44.09 14.83
CA THR A 251 -11.91 42.70 15.19
C THR A 251 -11.05 42.63 16.44
N ASP A 252 -11.65 42.20 17.55
CA ASP A 252 -11.00 42.13 18.87
C ASP A 252 -9.66 41.36 18.86
N ALA A 253 -9.59 40.28 18.09
CA ALA A 253 -8.48 39.33 18.15
C ALA A 253 -7.26 39.76 17.30
N PHE A 254 -7.43 40.70 16.36
CA PHE A 254 -6.39 41.06 15.38
C PHE A 254 -6.19 42.57 15.24
N GLY A 255 -7.04 43.39 15.89
CA GLY A 255 -6.98 44.84 15.80
C GLY A 255 -7.17 45.38 14.38
N ILE A 256 -7.86 44.62 13.53
CA ILE A 256 -8.15 45.03 12.15
C ILE A 256 -9.40 45.91 12.19
N HIS A 257 -9.21 47.18 11.82
CA HIS A 257 -10.28 48.12 11.55
C HIS A 257 -10.45 48.28 10.05
N THR A 258 -11.64 47.98 9.54
CA THR A 258 -11.98 48.05 8.11
C THR A 258 -13.43 48.46 7.92
N GLU A 259 -13.79 48.87 6.71
CA GLU A 259 -15.17 49.14 6.33
C GLU A 259 -15.63 48.12 5.29
N SER A 260 -16.90 47.71 5.35
CA SER A 260 -17.54 46.97 4.29
C SER A 260 -18.10 47.89 3.21
N ASP A 261 -17.99 47.47 1.96
CA ASP A 261 -18.53 48.20 0.81
C ASP A 261 -20.07 48.13 0.74
N LEU A 262 -20.65 48.73 -0.31
CA LEU A 262 -22.11 48.71 -0.56
C LEU A 262 -22.68 47.29 -0.78
N SER A 263 -21.82 46.33 -1.13
CA SER A 263 -22.17 44.90 -1.26
C SER A 263 -21.99 44.14 0.06
N GLY A 264 -21.61 44.84 1.13
CA GLY A 264 -21.31 44.30 2.44
C GLY A 264 -20.01 43.50 2.47
N VAL A 265 -19.13 43.68 1.48
CA VAL A 265 -17.88 42.92 1.33
C VAL A 265 -16.71 43.70 1.91
N PHE A 266 -15.81 42.99 2.57
CA PHE A 266 -14.52 43.51 3.03
C PHE A 266 -13.45 42.42 2.96
N HIS A 267 -12.19 42.84 2.95
CA HIS A 267 -11.04 41.94 2.84
C HIS A 267 -10.04 42.23 3.94
N PHE A 268 -9.41 41.18 4.47
CA PHE A 268 -8.39 41.33 5.49
C PHE A 268 -7.38 40.17 5.44
N PRO A 269 -6.10 40.44 5.77
CA PRO A 269 -5.14 39.38 6.04
C PRO A 269 -5.45 38.71 7.37
N PHE A 270 -5.29 37.39 7.44
CA PHE A 270 -5.60 36.60 8.63
C PHE A 270 -4.67 35.40 8.76
N THR A 271 -3.97 35.33 9.89
CA THR A 271 -3.08 34.20 10.23
C THR A 271 -3.68 33.43 11.41
N PRO A 272 -4.38 32.31 11.16
CA PRO A 272 -4.94 31.52 12.24
C PRO A 272 -3.84 30.88 13.08
N MET A 273 -3.95 30.98 14.41
CA MET A 273 -3.06 30.32 15.36
C MET A 273 -3.63 28.94 15.77
N PRO A 274 -2.79 27.94 16.07
CA PRO A 274 -3.22 26.70 16.69
C PRO A 274 -3.21 26.81 18.23
N PRO A 275 -4.29 26.46 18.96
CA PRO A 275 -5.61 26.05 18.46
C PRO A 275 -6.43 27.22 17.91
N PRO A 276 -7.31 27.01 16.91
CA PRO A 276 -8.06 28.09 16.28
C PRO A 276 -9.06 28.71 17.26
N ALA A 277 -8.90 30.00 17.53
CA ALA A 277 -9.89 30.80 18.25
C ALA A 277 -11.00 31.29 17.29
N PRO A 278 -12.26 31.43 17.75
CA PRO A 278 -13.31 32.04 16.95
C PRO A 278 -12.95 33.45 16.49
N LEU A 279 -13.32 33.80 15.25
CA LEU A 279 -13.14 35.16 14.73
C LEU A 279 -14.28 36.05 15.23
N SER A 280 -13.93 37.11 15.93
CA SER A 280 -14.88 38.06 16.52
C SER A 280 -14.95 39.34 15.70
N PHE A 281 -16.16 39.75 15.32
CA PHE A 281 -16.45 41.00 14.62
C PHE A 281 -17.35 41.88 15.48
N ASN A 282 -16.87 43.06 15.84
CA ASN A 282 -17.69 44.12 16.42
C ASN A 282 -18.19 45.01 15.30
N ILE A 283 -19.50 45.12 15.20
CA ILE A 283 -20.17 45.91 14.17
C ILE A 283 -20.59 47.23 14.81
N GLY A 284 -20.01 48.33 14.31
CA GLY A 284 -20.26 49.68 14.83
C GLY A 284 -21.70 50.15 14.59
N GLY A 285 -22.20 50.99 15.49
CA GLY A 285 -23.55 51.55 15.44
C GLY A 285 -23.77 52.51 14.27
N THR A 286 -24.07 51.96 13.10
CA THR A 286 -24.58 52.71 11.94
C THR A 286 -26.10 52.91 12.02
N ASP A 287 -26.63 53.91 11.32
CA ASP A 287 -28.05 54.28 11.26
C ASP A 287 -28.99 53.06 11.22
N GLY A 288 -29.65 52.76 12.35
CA GLY A 288 -30.62 51.66 12.49
C GLY A 288 -30.18 50.49 13.38
N ILE A 289 -28.92 50.39 13.80
CA ILE A 289 -28.44 49.38 14.75
C ILE A 289 -27.96 50.09 16.02
N SER A 290 -28.80 50.11 17.07
CA SER A 290 -28.55 50.88 18.31
C SER A 290 -27.48 50.30 19.23
N ASP A 291 -27.13 49.02 19.05
CA ASP A 291 -26.25 48.28 19.96
C ASP A 291 -25.06 47.73 19.17
N GLU A 292 -23.84 48.01 19.63
CA GLU A 292 -22.65 47.31 19.16
C GLU A 292 -22.86 45.81 19.30
N ARG A 293 -22.76 45.08 18.20
CA ARG A 293 -22.96 43.63 18.18
C ARG A 293 -21.65 42.93 17.88
N LYS A 294 -21.25 42.07 18.81
CA LYS A 294 -20.17 41.11 18.61
C LYS A 294 -20.71 39.84 17.95
N ILE A 295 -20.19 39.49 16.78
CA ILE A 295 -20.47 38.24 16.08
C ILE A 295 -19.23 37.37 16.13
N GLU A 296 -19.39 36.16 16.67
CA GLU A 296 -18.31 35.17 16.73
C GLU A 296 -18.54 34.07 15.67
N ILE A 297 -17.53 33.83 14.85
CA ILE A 297 -17.53 32.76 13.85
C ILE A 297 -16.55 31.67 14.29
N PRO A 298 -17.02 30.44 14.58
CA PRO A 298 -16.11 29.34 14.86
C PRO A 298 -15.26 29.06 13.62
N LEU A 299 -13.96 28.82 13.83
CA LEU A 299 -13.03 28.55 12.75
C LEU A 299 -12.64 27.07 12.72
N GLU A 300 -12.80 26.47 11.54
CA GLU A 300 -12.12 25.23 11.18
C GLU A 300 -10.90 25.63 10.35
N VAL A 301 -9.72 25.21 10.81
CA VAL A 301 -8.45 25.53 10.15
C VAL A 301 -7.84 24.24 9.67
N ALA A 302 -7.56 24.17 8.37
CA ALA A 302 -6.90 23.02 7.80
C ALA A 302 -5.49 22.94 8.40
N SER A 303 -5.13 21.76 8.92
CA SER A 303 -3.75 21.42 9.28
C SER A 303 -2.83 21.30 8.06
N ALA A 304 -3.38 21.52 6.86
CA ALA A 304 -2.84 21.22 5.54
C ALA A 304 -1.42 21.72 5.26
N GLY A 305 -1.03 22.84 5.86
CA GLY A 305 0.31 23.40 5.68
C GLY A 305 0.67 23.76 4.24
N VAL A 306 -0.32 23.97 3.35
CA VAL A 306 -0.16 24.49 1.98
C VAL A 306 -1.22 25.54 1.70
N LEU A 307 -0.78 26.70 1.24
CA LEU A 307 -1.61 27.79 0.77
C LEU A 307 -1.30 28.06 -0.71
N LEU A 308 -2.28 27.84 -1.58
CA LEU A 308 -2.20 28.15 -3.01
C LEU A 308 -2.79 29.55 -3.28
N GLU A 309 -2.03 30.37 -3.99
CA GLU A 309 -2.45 31.64 -4.54
C GLU A 309 -2.25 31.68 -6.05
N VAL A 310 -3.28 32.13 -6.79
CA VAL A 310 -3.24 32.25 -8.24
C VAL A 310 -3.57 33.69 -8.64
N ALA A 311 -2.86 34.24 -9.62
CA ALA A 311 -3.15 35.52 -10.25
C ALA A 311 -3.16 35.40 -11.79
N PRO A 312 -4.15 35.99 -12.50
CA PRO A 312 -5.30 36.74 -12.00
C PRO A 312 -6.28 35.88 -11.20
N ARG A 313 -7.09 36.52 -10.34
CA ARG A 313 -7.99 35.85 -9.40
C ARG A 313 -9.39 35.70 -9.97
N GLY A 314 -9.90 34.47 -9.94
CA GLY A 314 -11.28 34.12 -10.32
C GLY A 314 -11.56 34.20 -11.81
N PHE A 315 -10.97 35.15 -12.55
CA PHE A 315 -11.16 35.31 -13.99
C PHE A 315 -9.81 35.40 -14.70
N ALA A 316 -9.69 34.73 -15.84
CA ALA A 316 -8.53 34.80 -16.72
C ALA A 316 -8.98 34.84 -18.19
N GLU A 317 -8.07 35.27 -19.07
CA GLU A 317 -8.28 35.24 -20.51
C GLU A 317 -7.64 33.96 -21.11
N PRO A 318 -8.23 33.36 -22.16
CA PRO A 318 -7.60 32.26 -22.87
C PRO A 318 -6.24 32.67 -23.44
N GLY A 319 -5.26 31.78 -23.39
CA GLY A 319 -3.89 32.11 -23.81
C GLY A 319 -3.10 32.97 -22.82
N GLY A 320 -3.73 33.43 -21.73
CA GLY A 320 -3.08 34.24 -20.70
C GLY A 320 -2.21 33.42 -19.75
N ASP A 321 -1.29 34.10 -19.06
CA ASP A 321 -0.42 33.49 -18.06
C ASP A 321 -1.04 33.56 -16.65
N LEU A 322 -0.94 32.45 -15.93
CA LEU A 322 -1.29 32.33 -14.52
C LEU A 322 -0.03 32.31 -13.66
N LYS A 323 0.06 33.25 -12.72
CA LYS A 323 1.10 33.26 -11.70
C LYS A 323 0.62 32.46 -10.50
N ILE A 324 1.35 31.41 -10.18
CA ILE A 324 1.06 30.49 -9.09
C ILE A 324 2.11 30.70 -8.00
N ASN A 325 1.63 31.01 -6.80
CA ASN A 325 2.44 31.09 -5.59
C ASN A 325 1.89 30.06 -4.60
N VAL A 326 2.71 29.07 -4.24
CA VAL A 326 2.38 28.11 -3.18
C VAL A 326 3.28 28.37 -2.00
N ARG A 327 2.69 28.51 -0.80
CA ARG A 327 3.41 28.68 0.46
C ARG A 327 3.17 27.46 1.35
N THR A 328 4.21 26.95 2.00
CA THR A 328 4.10 25.78 2.86
C THR A 328 4.65 26.01 4.27
N LEU A 329 4.12 25.28 5.24
CA LEU A 329 4.73 25.19 6.57
C LEU A 329 5.98 24.29 6.55
N PRO A 330 6.88 24.40 7.55
CA PRO A 330 8.06 23.52 7.65
C PRO A 330 7.69 22.08 7.96
N PHE A 331 8.15 21.14 7.14
CA PHE A 331 8.01 19.69 7.36
C PHE A 331 9.24 18.92 6.85
N ALA A 332 9.26 17.61 7.06
CA ALA A 332 10.38 16.75 6.64
C ALA A 332 10.45 16.52 5.11
N ASP A 333 9.30 16.46 4.42
CA ASP A 333 9.22 16.43 2.95
C ASP A 333 8.69 17.77 2.44
N ASN A 334 9.48 18.45 1.62
CA ASN A 334 9.13 19.76 1.06
C ASN A 334 8.60 19.68 -0.38
N THR A 335 8.23 18.49 -0.85
CA THR A 335 7.66 18.31 -2.19
C THR A 335 6.23 18.82 -2.23
N VAL A 336 5.97 19.77 -3.11
CA VAL A 336 4.64 20.27 -3.46
C VAL A 336 4.27 19.70 -4.82
N ARG A 337 3.06 19.16 -4.93
CA ARG A 337 2.46 18.68 -6.17
C ARG A 337 1.44 19.69 -6.64
N LEU A 338 1.49 20.04 -7.91
CA LEU A 338 0.61 21.01 -8.55
C LEU A 338 -0.13 20.34 -9.71
N ASP A 339 -1.46 20.42 -9.69
CA ASP A 339 -2.33 19.94 -10.75
C ASP A 339 -3.13 21.08 -11.37
N VAL A 340 -3.13 21.18 -12.69
CA VAL A 340 -3.94 22.13 -13.45
C VAL A 340 -4.92 21.39 -14.33
N TRP A 341 -6.20 21.68 -14.13
CA TRP A 341 -7.32 21.02 -14.79
C TRP A 341 -8.09 22.00 -15.66
N ALA A 342 -8.44 21.60 -16.88
CA ALA A 342 -9.52 22.22 -17.64
C ALA A 342 -10.76 21.34 -17.52
N GLY A 343 -11.77 21.82 -16.81
CA GLY A 343 -12.91 21.02 -16.39
C GLY A 343 -12.47 19.74 -15.66
N GLY A 344 -12.75 18.59 -16.26
CA GLY A 344 -12.36 17.26 -15.78
C GLY A 344 -11.10 16.67 -16.41
N THR A 345 -10.36 17.44 -17.21
CA THR A 345 -9.15 17.00 -17.93
C THR A 345 -7.90 17.54 -17.25
N LEU A 346 -6.89 16.69 -16.99
CA LEU A 346 -5.63 17.12 -16.39
C LEU A 346 -4.66 17.62 -17.46
N LEU A 347 -4.37 18.92 -17.47
CA LEU A 347 -3.45 19.53 -18.43
C LEU A 347 -2.00 19.44 -17.98
N LEU A 348 -1.76 19.66 -16.70
CA LEU A 348 -0.44 19.65 -16.09
C LEU A 348 -0.48 18.91 -14.76
N ALA A 349 0.47 17.99 -14.61
CA ALA A 349 0.83 17.40 -13.34
C ALA A 349 2.32 17.69 -13.11
N ALA A 350 2.63 18.48 -12.08
CA ALA A 350 4.00 18.84 -11.73
C ALA A 350 4.26 18.54 -10.25
N SER A 351 5.51 18.28 -9.88
CA SER A 351 5.95 18.23 -8.49
C SER A 351 7.31 18.90 -8.36
N GLN A 352 7.47 19.68 -7.29
CA GLN A 352 8.69 20.42 -7.06
C GLN A 352 9.02 20.42 -5.57
N SER A 353 10.28 20.15 -5.25
CA SER A 353 10.79 20.37 -3.90
C SER A 353 10.91 21.86 -3.65
N THR A 354 10.36 22.31 -2.52
CA THR A 354 10.42 23.72 -2.09
C THR A 354 11.52 23.91 -1.06
N GLU A 355 12.70 24.34 -1.49
CA GLU A 355 13.81 24.63 -0.55
C GLU A 355 13.43 25.76 0.42
N ASP A 356 12.82 26.82 -0.12
CA ASP A 356 12.41 28.02 0.62
C ASP A 356 10.94 28.03 1.05
N ARG A 357 10.28 26.86 1.05
CA ARG A 357 8.84 26.71 1.41
C ARG A 357 7.89 27.55 0.56
N THR A 358 8.40 28.03 -0.57
CA THR A 358 7.67 28.80 -1.55
C THR A 358 7.94 28.21 -2.92
N LEU A 359 6.88 28.07 -3.70
CA LEU A 359 6.94 27.68 -5.10
C LEU A 359 6.30 28.81 -5.90
N ASN A 360 7.06 29.37 -6.83
CA ASN A 360 6.56 30.33 -7.81
C ASN A 360 6.64 29.69 -9.19
N MET A 361 5.53 29.69 -9.91
CA MET A 361 5.44 29.12 -11.24
C MET A 361 4.54 29.98 -12.12
N ASP A 362 4.94 30.17 -13.37
CA ASP A 362 4.09 30.78 -14.39
C ASP A 362 3.56 29.67 -15.30
N ILE A 363 2.24 29.65 -15.53
CA ILE A 363 1.58 28.66 -16.36
C ILE A 363 0.79 29.38 -17.45
N GLY A 364 1.17 29.18 -18.70
CA GLY A 364 0.39 29.62 -19.85
C GLY A 364 -0.86 28.76 -20.03
N LEU A 365 -2.03 29.40 -20.13
CA LEU A 365 -3.27 28.74 -20.50
C LEU A 365 -3.31 28.47 -22.01
N PRO A 366 -3.94 27.38 -22.47
CA PRO A 366 -4.19 27.21 -23.90
C PRO A 366 -5.06 28.34 -24.49
N ALA A 367 -4.80 28.73 -25.73
CA ALA A 367 -5.44 29.89 -26.38
C ALA A 367 -6.94 29.71 -26.68
N ASP A 368 -7.40 28.47 -26.67
CA ASP A 368 -8.76 28.01 -26.95
C ASP A 368 -9.46 27.46 -25.70
N VAL A 369 -8.82 27.55 -24.51
CA VAL A 369 -9.46 27.10 -23.27
C VAL A 369 -10.59 28.05 -22.86
N ASP A 370 -11.71 27.47 -22.45
CA ASP A 370 -12.91 28.21 -22.06
C ASP A 370 -13.61 27.50 -20.89
N GLY A 371 -14.20 28.29 -19.99
CA GLY A 371 -14.87 27.82 -18.79
C GLY A 371 -13.92 27.54 -17.61
N PHE A 372 -14.19 26.47 -16.85
CA PHE A 372 -13.52 26.25 -15.57
C PHE A 372 -12.08 25.74 -15.70
N ILE A 373 -11.16 26.44 -15.05
CA ILE A 373 -9.82 25.94 -14.72
C ILE A 373 -9.74 25.72 -13.22
N ARG A 374 -9.34 24.51 -12.81
CA ARG A 374 -9.07 24.16 -11.41
C ARG A 374 -7.58 23.98 -11.22
N ILE A 375 -7.01 24.63 -10.22
CA ILE A 375 -5.62 24.47 -9.81
C ILE A 375 -5.62 23.91 -8.40
N GLU A 376 -4.85 22.86 -8.19
CA GLU A 376 -4.74 22.20 -6.89
C GLU A 376 -3.27 22.02 -6.52
N ALA A 377 -2.91 22.47 -5.33
CA ALA A 377 -1.61 22.20 -4.72
C ALA A 377 -1.79 21.22 -3.55
N SER A 378 -0.97 20.18 -3.47
CA SER A 378 -1.01 19.18 -2.39
C SER A 378 0.40 18.73 -1.98
N ARG A 379 0.55 18.25 -0.74
CA ARG A 379 1.83 17.68 -0.26
C ARG A 379 1.91 16.18 -0.36
N ASN A 380 0.77 15.52 -0.32
CA ASN A 380 0.66 14.06 -0.33
C ASN A 380 -0.25 13.65 -1.48
N LEU A 381 0.09 12.54 -2.16
CA LEU A 381 -0.80 11.95 -3.15
C LEU A 381 -2.05 11.40 -2.46
N GLY A 382 -3.23 11.91 -2.84
CA GLY A 382 -4.53 11.37 -2.39
C GLY A 382 -4.99 11.78 -0.98
N ASP A 383 -4.30 12.70 -0.30
CA ASP A 383 -4.70 13.19 1.02
C ASP A 383 -5.45 14.52 0.91
N GLU A 384 -6.75 14.49 1.22
CA GLU A 384 -7.61 15.67 1.16
C GLU A 384 -7.26 16.73 2.21
N SER A 385 -6.60 16.33 3.31
CA SER A 385 -6.33 17.21 4.44
C SER A 385 -5.13 18.15 4.22
N SER A 386 -4.35 17.94 3.15
CA SER A 386 -3.14 18.70 2.80
C SER A 386 -3.20 19.40 1.44
N ARG A 387 -4.39 19.60 0.88
CA ARG A 387 -4.61 20.25 -0.42
C ARG A 387 -5.06 21.69 -0.27
N SER A 388 -4.72 22.57 -1.22
CA SER A 388 -5.34 23.88 -1.41
C SER A 388 -5.78 23.98 -2.87
N THR A 389 -7.05 24.35 -3.08
CA THR A 389 -7.68 24.35 -4.40
C THR A 389 -8.15 25.76 -4.75
N GLN A 390 -7.88 26.19 -5.98
CA GLN A 390 -8.48 27.38 -6.57
C GLN A 390 -9.24 27.02 -7.85
N LEU A 391 -10.40 27.64 -8.03
CA LEU A 391 -11.20 27.58 -9.24
C LEU A 391 -11.24 28.96 -9.87
N LEU A 392 -11.03 29.02 -11.18
CA LEU A 392 -11.16 30.24 -11.97
C LEU A 392 -11.99 29.95 -13.24
N TRP A 393 -12.61 31.00 -13.75
CA TRP A 393 -13.34 31.01 -15.00
C TRP A 393 -12.50 31.68 -16.09
N VAL A 394 -12.28 30.98 -17.19
CA VAL A 394 -11.63 31.52 -18.37
C VAL A 394 -12.72 31.87 -19.37
N SER A 395 -12.67 33.09 -19.92
CA SER A 395 -13.57 33.51 -20.99
C SER A 395 -12.93 34.64 -21.80
N LYS A 396 -13.32 34.76 -23.07
CA LYS A 396 -12.95 35.88 -23.95
C LYS A 396 -13.83 37.11 -23.70
N ASP A 397 -14.94 36.93 -23.00
CA ASP A 397 -15.91 37.97 -22.76
C ASP A 397 -15.48 38.92 -21.63
N PRO A 398 -16.01 40.16 -21.61
CA PRO A 398 -15.72 41.11 -20.55
C PRO A 398 -16.09 40.54 -19.16
N PRO A 399 -15.40 40.98 -18.07
CA PRO A 399 -15.56 40.41 -16.74
C PRO A 399 -17.00 40.29 -16.23
N ALA A 400 -17.87 41.25 -16.54
CA ALA A 400 -19.28 41.21 -16.10
C ALA A 400 -20.10 40.11 -16.78
N GLN A 401 -19.80 39.82 -18.06
CA GLN A 401 -20.44 38.75 -18.82
C GLN A 401 -19.84 37.40 -18.46
N ALA A 402 -18.51 37.32 -18.37
CA ALA A 402 -17.80 36.13 -17.87
C ALA A 402 -18.28 35.74 -16.46
N ALA A 403 -18.55 36.71 -15.58
CA ALA A 403 -19.13 36.46 -14.28
C ALA A 403 -20.53 35.85 -14.35
N GLN A 404 -21.37 36.31 -15.29
CA GLN A 404 -22.71 35.73 -15.49
C GLN A 404 -22.61 34.28 -15.97
N GLU A 405 -21.75 34.01 -16.95
CA GLU A 405 -21.52 32.65 -17.49
C GLU A 405 -20.99 31.72 -16.40
N ALA A 406 -20.03 32.19 -15.59
CA ALA A 406 -19.51 31.45 -14.45
C ALA A 406 -20.62 31.12 -13.44
N LEU A 407 -21.50 32.07 -13.11
CA LEU A 407 -22.61 31.83 -12.18
C LEU A 407 -23.61 30.81 -12.73
N ASP A 408 -23.91 30.87 -14.02
CA ASP A 408 -24.81 29.92 -14.66
C ASP A 408 -24.20 28.51 -14.67
N ALA A 409 -22.89 28.40 -14.94
CA ALA A 409 -22.17 27.14 -14.83
C ALA A 409 -22.09 26.61 -13.39
N LEU A 410 -21.81 27.46 -12.39
CA LEU A 410 -21.80 27.09 -10.97
C LEU A 410 -23.17 26.60 -10.50
N SER A 411 -24.26 27.18 -11.01
CA SER A 411 -25.62 26.78 -10.64
C SER A 411 -26.04 25.40 -11.12
N ASN A 412 -25.30 24.82 -12.08
CA ASN A 412 -25.50 23.45 -12.55
C ASN A 412 -24.77 22.41 -11.68
N LEU A 413 -23.91 22.84 -10.75
CA LEU A 413 -23.27 21.95 -9.79
C LEU A 413 -24.20 21.62 -8.63
N ALA A 414 -23.97 20.46 -7.98
CA ALA A 414 -24.75 20.08 -6.81
C ALA A 414 -24.43 20.99 -5.61
N GLY A 415 -25.42 21.29 -4.78
CA GLY A 415 -25.26 22.16 -3.61
C GLY A 415 -25.62 23.62 -3.91
N THR A 416 -25.77 24.43 -2.85
CA THR A 416 -26.12 25.85 -2.97
C THR A 416 -25.41 26.67 -1.89
N ASP A 417 -25.07 27.92 -2.23
CA ASP A 417 -24.54 28.89 -1.28
C ASP A 417 -25.23 30.25 -1.51
N PRO A 418 -25.68 30.96 -0.46
CA PRO A 418 -26.32 32.28 -0.59
C PRO A 418 -25.50 33.32 -1.36
N ILE A 419 -24.18 33.14 -1.49
CA ILE A 419 -23.34 34.03 -2.30
C ILE A 419 -23.68 33.95 -3.79
N ILE A 420 -24.13 32.80 -4.29
CA ILE A 420 -24.49 32.61 -5.71
C ILE A 420 -25.73 33.44 -6.04
N ASP A 421 -26.76 33.36 -5.19
CA ASP A 421 -27.98 34.15 -5.35
C ASP A 421 -27.70 35.65 -5.24
N ALA A 422 -26.82 36.04 -4.30
CA ALA A 422 -26.40 37.42 -4.15
C ALA A 422 -25.63 37.93 -5.38
N ALA A 423 -24.73 37.11 -5.94
CA ALA A 423 -23.98 37.46 -7.14
C ALA A 423 -24.89 37.62 -8.36
N ARG A 424 -25.91 36.76 -8.50
CA ARG A 424 -26.94 36.87 -9.56
C ARG A 424 -27.76 38.15 -9.46
N ALA A 425 -28.08 38.60 -8.25
CA ALA A 425 -28.83 39.82 -8.01
C ALA A 425 -27.99 41.10 -8.15
N ALA A 426 -26.66 40.99 -8.10
CA ALA A 426 -25.75 42.13 -8.20
C ALA A 426 -25.49 42.54 -9.66
N GLU A 427 -24.99 43.76 -9.85
CA GLU A 427 -24.62 44.33 -11.15
C GLU A 427 -23.20 44.91 -11.11
N GLY A 428 -22.60 45.11 -12.29
CA GLY A 428 -21.28 45.74 -12.43
C GLY A 428 -20.18 45.03 -11.65
N GLU A 429 -19.35 45.80 -10.95
CA GLU A 429 -18.19 45.30 -10.19
C GLU A 429 -18.61 44.40 -9.02
N ALA A 430 -19.75 44.67 -8.38
CA ALA A 430 -20.27 43.85 -7.30
C ALA A 430 -20.57 42.41 -7.76
N ARG A 431 -21.11 42.22 -8.97
CA ARG A 431 -21.32 40.89 -9.55
C ARG A 431 -20.00 40.16 -9.71
N VAL A 432 -18.98 40.83 -10.24
CA VAL A 432 -17.66 40.23 -10.46
C VAL A 432 -17.06 39.77 -9.12
N GLU A 433 -17.07 40.62 -8.10
CA GLU A 433 -16.47 40.28 -6.80
C GLU A 433 -17.22 39.16 -6.08
N LEU A 434 -18.56 39.21 -6.04
CA LEU A 434 -19.36 38.14 -5.43
C LEU A 434 -19.20 36.81 -6.19
N THR A 435 -19.01 36.86 -7.51
CA THR A 435 -18.72 35.65 -8.31
C THR A 435 -17.33 35.09 -7.99
N ARG A 436 -16.30 35.94 -7.79
CA ARG A 436 -14.98 35.48 -7.31
C ARG A 436 -15.11 34.75 -5.97
N MET A 437 -15.91 35.28 -5.06
CA MET A 437 -16.20 34.64 -3.76
C MET A 437 -16.98 33.33 -3.93
N ALA A 438 -17.90 33.26 -4.89
CA ALA A 438 -18.64 32.04 -5.20
C ALA A 438 -17.72 30.92 -5.73
N LEU A 439 -16.73 31.25 -6.56
CA LEU A 439 -15.76 30.30 -7.09
C LEU A 439 -14.93 29.62 -5.98
N THR A 440 -14.66 30.31 -4.85
CA THR A 440 -13.94 29.70 -3.71
C THR A 440 -14.78 28.68 -2.94
N ARG A 441 -16.07 28.53 -3.25
CA ARG A 441 -16.98 27.56 -2.61
C ARG A 441 -17.00 26.21 -3.33
N TYR A 442 -16.32 26.11 -4.46
CA TYR A 442 -16.22 24.87 -5.20
C TYR A 442 -15.43 23.83 -4.41
N VAL A 443 -16.04 22.66 -4.22
CA VAL A 443 -15.40 21.47 -3.67
C VAL A 443 -15.32 20.41 -4.77
N PRO A 444 -14.11 19.97 -5.14
CA PRO A 444 -13.96 18.95 -6.18
C PRO A 444 -14.51 17.60 -5.74
N ALA A 445 -15.04 16.83 -6.70
CA ALA A 445 -15.55 15.48 -6.43
C ALA A 445 -14.45 14.48 -6.04
N THR A 446 -13.22 14.71 -6.50
CA THR A 446 -12.04 13.91 -6.17
C THR A 446 -10.87 14.82 -5.84
N SER A 447 -10.10 14.46 -4.83
CA SER A 447 -8.82 15.11 -4.49
C SER A 447 -7.74 14.80 -5.50
N GLY A 448 -7.03 15.83 -5.94
CA GLY A 448 -5.87 15.73 -6.83
C GLY A 448 -6.19 15.02 -8.14
N ALA A 449 -5.13 14.53 -8.77
CA ALA A 449 -5.22 13.56 -9.85
C ALA A 449 -5.73 12.21 -9.30
N PRO A 450 -6.89 11.70 -9.77
CA PRO A 450 -7.38 10.40 -9.34
C PRO A 450 -6.52 9.29 -9.91
N VAL A 451 -6.47 8.16 -9.20
CA VAL A 451 -5.85 6.93 -9.71
C VAL A 451 -6.70 6.40 -10.87
N ILE A 452 -6.14 6.43 -12.08
CA ILE A 452 -6.82 5.92 -13.30
C ILE A 452 -6.50 4.45 -13.57
N ALA A 453 -5.38 3.96 -13.03
CA ALA A 453 -5.00 2.55 -13.04
C ALA A 453 -4.06 2.21 -11.87
N SER A 454 -4.15 0.98 -11.38
CA SER A 454 -3.28 0.44 -10.34
C SER A 454 -3.08 -1.05 -10.55
N THR A 455 -1.84 -1.51 -10.42
CA THR A 455 -1.54 -2.95 -10.39
C THR A 455 -1.60 -3.53 -8.99
N LEU A 456 -1.67 -2.69 -7.95
CA LEU A 456 -1.59 -3.10 -6.55
C LEU A 456 -2.66 -4.15 -6.23
N SER A 457 -3.93 -3.88 -6.54
CA SER A 457 -5.04 -4.81 -6.26
C SER A 457 -4.87 -6.15 -7.00
N SER A 458 -4.49 -6.10 -8.27
CA SER A 458 -4.28 -7.31 -9.10
C SER A 458 -3.09 -8.15 -8.61
N ARG A 459 -2.00 -7.51 -8.18
CA ARG A 459 -0.81 -8.18 -7.65
C ARG A 459 -1.09 -8.79 -6.28
N THR A 460 -1.81 -8.08 -5.42
CA THR A 460 -2.27 -8.61 -4.13
C THR A 460 -3.13 -9.85 -4.34
N ALA A 461 -4.12 -9.77 -5.24
CA ALA A 461 -4.96 -10.92 -5.58
C ALA A 461 -4.15 -12.10 -6.16
N ALA A 462 -3.14 -11.84 -7.00
CA ALA A 462 -2.28 -12.88 -7.57
C ALA A 462 -1.39 -13.55 -6.51
N VAL A 463 -0.82 -12.76 -5.58
CA VAL A 463 -0.03 -13.28 -4.46
C VAL A 463 -0.93 -14.09 -3.52
N ASP A 464 -2.12 -13.60 -3.20
CA ASP A 464 -3.08 -14.30 -2.33
C ASP A 464 -3.58 -15.60 -2.97
N SER A 465 -3.82 -15.60 -4.28
CA SER A 465 -4.16 -16.80 -5.04
C SER A 465 -3.01 -17.83 -5.00
N ARG A 466 -1.76 -17.40 -5.22
CA ARG A 466 -0.58 -18.27 -5.11
C ARG A 466 -0.38 -18.80 -3.69
N LYS A 467 -0.54 -17.94 -2.67
CA LYS A 467 -0.52 -18.34 -1.26
C LYS A 467 -1.57 -19.42 -1.00
N SER A 468 -2.81 -19.21 -1.42
CA SER A 468 -3.90 -20.15 -1.23
C SER A 468 -3.62 -21.50 -1.89
N SER A 469 -3.18 -21.50 -3.16
CA SER A 469 -2.83 -22.72 -3.91
C SER A 469 -1.68 -23.50 -3.26
N LEU A 470 -0.62 -22.81 -2.84
CA LEU A 470 0.54 -23.43 -2.19
C LEU A 470 0.21 -23.90 -0.77
N ARG A 471 -0.63 -23.18 0.00
CA ARG A 471 -1.16 -23.65 1.28
C ARG A 471 -1.95 -24.94 1.09
N PHE A 472 -2.82 -25.00 0.09
CA PHE A 472 -3.59 -26.22 -0.20
C PHE A 472 -2.68 -27.42 -0.52
N GLY A 473 -1.63 -27.21 -1.34
CA GLY A 473 -0.62 -28.22 -1.62
C GLY A 473 0.15 -28.69 -0.37
N LEU A 474 0.61 -27.74 0.47
CA LEU A 474 1.28 -28.05 1.73
C LEU A 474 0.37 -28.79 2.72
N HIS A 475 -0.88 -28.37 2.86
CA HIS A 475 -1.85 -29.06 3.72
C HIS A 475 -2.15 -30.47 3.22
N SER A 476 -2.25 -30.67 1.91
CA SER A 476 -2.45 -32.00 1.31
C SER A 476 -1.25 -32.92 1.59
N LEU A 477 -0.02 -32.42 1.41
CA LEU A 477 1.21 -33.14 1.77
C LEU A 477 1.30 -33.43 3.27
N PHE A 478 0.92 -32.48 4.11
CA PHE A 478 0.91 -32.64 5.56
C PHE A 478 -0.08 -33.73 6.00
N VAL A 479 -1.32 -33.69 5.50
CA VAL A 479 -2.34 -34.71 5.79
C VAL A 479 -1.89 -36.08 5.30
N LEU A 480 -1.35 -36.17 4.08
CA LEU A 480 -0.80 -37.41 3.54
C LEU A 480 0.32 -37.96 4.43
N THR A 481 1.22 -37.09 4.87
CA THR A 481 2.32 -37.43 5.78
C THR A 481 1.74 -37.98 7.07
N VAL A 482 0.84 -37.27 7.75
CA VAL A 482 0.18 -37.71 8.99
C VAL A 482 -0.50 -39.07 8.82
N LEU A 483 -1.23 -39.30 7.72
CA LEU A 483 -1.88 -40.58 7.43
C LEU A 483 -0.87 -41.72 7.22
N LEU A 484 0.23 -41.47 6.50
CA LEU A 484 1.32 -42.43 6.34
C LEU A 484 1.99 -42.74 7.69
N GLY A 485 2.22 -41.73 8.53
CA GLY A 485 2.78 -41.89 9.87
C GLY A 485 1.89 -42.74 10.77
N LEU A 486 0.58 -42.47 10.78
CA LEU A 486 -0.41 -43.29 11.48
C LEU A 486 -0.41 -44.73 10.97
N GLY A 487 -0.39 -44.93 9.65
CA GLY A 487 -0.30 -46.26 9.04
C GLY A 487 0.95 -47.03 9.47
N LEU A 488 2.11 -46.35 9.53
CA LEU A 488 3.36 -46.95 10.00
C LEU A 488 3.30 -47.31 11.48
N ILE A 489 2.71 -46.46 12.34
CA ILE A 489 2.53 -46.74 13.77
C ILE A 489 1.64 -47.97 13.94
N VAL A 490 0.50 -48.03 13.26
CA VAL A 490 -0.43 -49.17 13.33
C VAL A 490 0.26 -50.45 12.84
N GLY A 491 0.93 -50.41 11.69
CA GLY A 491 1.67 -51.55 11.16
C GLY A 491 2.79 -52.02 12.09
N TRP A 492 3.46 -51.09 12.76
CA TRP A 492 4.49 -51.39 13.74
C TRP A 492 3.90 -52.06 15.00
N VAL A 493 2.80 -51.54 15.56
CA VAL A 493 2.10 -52.15 16.70
C VAL A 493 1.65 -53.58 16.37
N ILE A 494 1.05 -53.81 15.19
CA ILE A 494 0.63 -55.14 14.75
C ILE A 494 1.84 -56.08 14.66
N ARG A 495 2.92 -55.63 14.01
CA ARG A 495 4.15 -56.42 13.86
C ARG A 495 4.78 -56.75 15.21
N HIS A 496 4.81 -55.78 16.14
CA HIS A 496 5.32 -55.98 17.49
C HIS A 496 4.50 -57.05 18.23
N GLN A 497 3.17 -56.95 18.20
CA GLN A 497 2.30 -57.98 18.79
C GLN A 497 2.55 -59.38 18.21
N ILE A 498 2.74 -59.50 16.90
CA ILE A 498 3.05 -60.79 16.26
C ILE A 498 4.41 -61.32 16.73
N ASN A 499 5.44 -60.47 16.78
CA ASN A 499 6.78 -60.86 17.22
C ASN A 499 6.80 -61.25 18.70
N VAL A 500 6.13 -60.49 19.57
CA VAL A 500 6.00 -60.82 20.99
C VAL A 500 5.27 -62.15 21.14
N LYS A 501 4.16 -62.39 20.42
CA LYS A 501 3.47 -63.69 20.45
C LYS A 501 4.35 -64.84 19.98
N ARG A 502 5.18 -64.63 18.94
CA ARG A 502 6.12 -65.64 18.45
C ARG A 502 7.25 -65.91 19.45
N GLY A 503 7.86 -64.86 20.01
CA GLY A 503 8.89 -65.00 21.04
C GLY A 503 8.36 -65.66 22.30
N PHE A 504 7.15 -65.31 22.74
CA PHE A 504 6.46 -65.99 23.83
C PHE A 504 6.25 -67.47 23.54
N ARG A 505 5.79 -67.80 22.33
CA ARG A 505 5.58 -69.19 21.92
C ARG A 505 6.89 -69.97 21.93
N GLN A 506 7.96 -69.37 21.42
CA GLN A 506 9.28 -69.99 21.37
C GLN A 506 9.85 -70.22 22.78
N VAL A 507 9.79 -69.22 23.67
CA VAL A 507 10.24 -69.36 25.07
C VAL A 507 9.40 -70.38 25.84
N MET A 508 8.09 -70.46 25.59
CA MET A 508 7.27 -71.53 26.16
C MET A 508 7.64 -72.91 25.61
N GLU A 509 7.87 -73.04 24.30
CA GLU A 509 8.27 -74.30 23.67
C GLU A 509 9.65 -74.76 24.17
N GLU A 510 10.61 -73.85 24.35
CA GLU A 510 11.93 -74.11 24.93
C GLU A 510 11.85 -74.46 26.43
N GLY A 511 11.07 -73.72 27.23
CA GLY A 511 10.90 -74.00 28.65
C GLY A 511 10.19 -75.33 28.94
N ILE A 512 9.19 -75.70 28.11
CA ILE A 512 8.52 -77.01 28.17
C ILE A 512 9.51 -78.13 27.79
N ALA A 513 10.34 -77.92 26.77
CA ALA A 513 11.34 -78.90 26.34
C ALA A 513 12.46 -79.09 27.38
N ALA A 514 12.83 -78.04 28.11
CA ALA A 514 13.83 -78.08 29.18
C ALA A 514 13.30 -78.63 30.52
N GLY A 515 11.97 -78.80 30.65
CA GLY A 515 11.34 -79.31 31.87
C GLY A 515 11.32 -78.31 33.04
N GLU A 516 11.50 -77.01 32.77
CA GLU A 516 11.43 -75.96 33.79
C GLU A 516 9.98 -75.57 34.11
N ASP A 517 9.71 -75.31 35.39
CA ASP A 517 8.41 -74.83 35.86
C ASP A 517 8.25 -73.35 35.49
N ILE A 518 7.47 -73.08 34.45
CA ILE A 518 7.34 -71.75 33.87
C ILE A 518 6.49 -70.86 34.77
N ASP A 519 7.11 -69.85 35.41
CA ASP A 519 6.39 -68.82 36.17
C ASP A 519 5.66 -67.84 35.23
N THR A 520 4.40 -68.18 34.93
CA THR A 520 3.48 -67.38 34.12
C THR A 520 3.26 -65.94 34.66
N ALA A 521 3.47 -65.70 35.96
CA ALA A 521 3.26 -64.39 36.58
C ALA A 521 4.40 -63.40 36.28
N ALA A 522 5.65 -63.88 36.25
CA ALA A 522 6.82 -63.08 35.89
C ALA A 522 6.78 -62.66 34.41
N MET A 523 6.34 -63.57 33.53
CA MET A 523 6.16 -63.28 32.11
C MET A 523 5.08 -62.23 31.83
N HIS A 524 3.97 -62.22 32.58
CA HIS A 524 2.96 -61.18 32.45
C HIS A 524 3.46 -59.78 32.86
N ARG A 525 4.44 -59.68 33.77
CA ARG A 525 5.08 -58.38 34.13
C ARG A 525 5.98 -57.84 33.03
N LEU A 526 6.76 -58.69 32.36
CA LEU A 526 7.66 -58.30 31.27
C LEU A 526 6.90 -57.82 30.02
N ALA A 527 5.82 -58.52 29.66
CA ALA A 527 4.90 -58.07 28.60
C ALA A 527 4.22 -56.74 28.94
N ARG A 528 3.92 -56.49 30.22
CA ARG A 528 3.29 -55.24 30.68
C ARG A 528 4.24 -54.04 30.63
N ILE A 529 5.54 -54.23 30.91
CA ILE A 529 6.55 -53.15 30.88
C ILE A 529 6.87 -52.73 29.44
N SER A 530 7.04 -53.68 28.52
CA SER A 530 7.26 -53.37 27.08
C SER A 530 6.04 -52.65 26.47
N HIS A 531 4.82 -53.11 26.75
CA HIS A 531 3.60 -52.43 26.33
C HIS A 531 3.50 -50.99 26.85
N LEU A 532 4.04 -50.71 28.03
CA LEU A 532 3.98 -49.38 28.65
C LEU A 532 4.89 -48.38 27.93
N TYR A 533 6.11 -48.80 27.55
CA TYR A 533 7.02 -47.96 26.76
C TYR A 533 6.46 -47.65 25.37
N ASP A 534 5.87 -48.65 24.72
CA ASP A 534 5.25 -48.48 23.39
C ASP A 534 4.01 -47.57 23.47
N LEU A 535 3.21 -47.71 24.53
CA LEU A 535 2.06 -46.84 24.78
C LEU A 535 2.50 -45.39 25.02
N VAL A 536 3.58 -45.17 25.78
CA VAL A 536 4.14 -43.84 26.03
C VAL A 536 4.69 -43.23 24.74
N LEU A 537 5.40 -44.01 23.91
CA LEU A 537 5.92 -43.54 22.63
C LEU A 537 4.78 -43.19 21.65
N ALA A 538 3.72 -44.01 21.61
CA ALA A 538 2.53 -43.76 20.82
C ALA A 538 1.77 -42.52 21.32
N LEU A 539 1.61 -42.35 22.64
CA LEU A 539 1.00 -41.16 23.24
C LEU A 539 1.82 -39.90 22.96
N ALA A 540 3.15 -39.99 23.02
CA ALA A 540 4.04 -38.88 22.67
C ALA A 540 3.92 -38.51 21.19
N ALA A 541 3.87 -39.50 20.29
CA ALA A 541 3.67 -39.27 18.86
C ALA A 541 2.28 -38.67 18.55
N VAL A 542 1.22 -39.19 19.18
CA VAL A 542 -0.15 -38.65 19.08
C VAL A 542 -0.20 -37.23 19.64
N GLY A 543 0.47 -36.97 20.77
CA GLY A 543 0.58 -35.64 21.37
C GLY A 543 1.29 -34.65 20.45
N LEU A 544 2.37 -35.07 19.80
CA LEU A 544 3.11 -34.26 18.81
C LEU A 544 2.26 -33.97 17.56
N ILE A 545 1.50 -34.96 17.08
CA ILE A 545 0.56 -34.78 15.96
C ILE A 545 -0.57 -33.84 16.37
N ALA A 546 -1.17 -34.02 17.55
CA ALA A 546 -2.24 -33.18 18.07
C ALA A 546 -1.76 -31.74 18.30
N TYR A 547 -0.54 -31.55 18.82
CA TYR A 547 0.09 -30.25 18.97
C TYR A 547 0.38 -29.59 17.61
N GLY A 548 0.86 -30.36 16.63
CA GLY A 548 1.04 -29.89 15.26
C GLY A 548 -0.28 -29.44 14.61
N ILE A 549 -1.35 -30.21 14.79
CA ILE A 549 -2.71 -29.85 14.33
C ILE A 549 -3.23 -28.61 15.08
N LEU A 550 -3.04 -28.53 16.39
CA LEU A 550 -3.45 -27.39 17.21
C LEU A 550 -2.74 -26.10 16.78
N MET A 551 -1.42 -26.14 16.55
CA MET A 551 -0.64 -25.01 16.04
C MET A 551 -1.11 -24.60 14.63
N LEU A 552 -1.48 -25.57 13.79
CA LEU A 552 -2.06 -25.31 12.47
C LEU A 552 -3.43 -24.61 12.59
N MET A 553 -4.30 -25.07 13.50
CA MET A 553 -5.65 -24.49 13.71
C MET A 553 -5.62 -23.13 14.40
N LEU A 554 -4.77 -22.93 15.41
CA LEU A 554 -4.60 -21.64 16.09
C LEU A 554 -4.13 -20.56 15.11
N ARG A 555 -3.30 -20.92 14.12
CA ARG A 555 -2.83 -19.99 13.10
C ARG A 555 -3.91 -19.66 12.06
N ILE A 556 -4.74 -20.62 11.67
CA ILE A 556 -5.90 -20.37 10.79
C ILE A 556 -6.87 -19.36 11.44
N ARG A 557 -7.01 -19.38 12.77
CA ARG A 557 -7.95 -18.51 13.51
C ARG A 557 -7.44 -17.10 13.78
N TRP A 558 -6.16 -16.80 13.50
CA TRP A 558 -5.58 -15.46 13.65
C TRP A 558 -5.53 -14.66 12.33
N GLU A 559 -5.84 -15.30 11.19
CA GLU A 559 -5.92 -14.64 9.87
C GLU A 559 -7.38 -14.44 9.36
N TRP A 560 -8.38 -14.83 10.14
CA TRP A 560 -9.78 -14.38 10.03
C TRP A 560 -10.06 -13.37 11.13
#